data_AF-A8FZM1-F1
#
_entry.id   AF-A8FZM1-F1
#
_cell.length_a   1.000
_cell.length_b   1.000
_cell.length_c   1.000
_cell.angle_alpha   90.00
_cell.angle_beta   90.00
_cell.angle_gamma   90.00
#
_symmetry.space_group_name_H-M   'P 1'
#
loop_
_entity.id
_entity.type
_entity.pdbx_description
1 polymer ?
#
loop_
_entity_poly.entity_id
_entity_poly.type
_entity_poly.pdbx_seq_one_letter_code
_entity_poly.pdbx_strand_id
1 'polypeptide(L)'
;MDDRMNNRYSPTQRASGFTLIELVVVIIVLGILAVIALPQFINIKQDAQISTVEGTGGAFAAGIKLANVKWASKGHSGPVDNLQVYDGGNSGQLDINQWGWPAQNYPPFEASPRLNNTNDCMSVWRTILLDAPKVSTSADVADSVYRATYISPDQCKFFFNELPALSIYYDSRDGTVTTDSDPES
;
A
#
# COMPACT_ATOMS: atom_id res chain seq x y z
N MET A 1 -5.33 72.85 -50.57
CA MET A 1 -4.75 71.58 -51.06
C MET A 1 -5.26 70.46 -50.18
N ASP A 2 -6.07 69.58 -50.78
CA ASP A 2 -6.47 68.21 -50.43
C ASP A 2 -6.24 67.68 -48.99
N ASP A 3 -7.31 67.62 -48.18
CA ASP A 3 -7.35 66.90 -46.91
C ASP A 3 -8.00 65.52 -47.15
N ARG A 4 -7.17 64.51 -47.42
CA ARG A 4 -7.61 63.12 -47.66
C ARG A 4 -7.80 62.39 -46.33
N MET A 5 -8.99 62.45 -45.76
CA MET A 5 -9.39 61.57 -44.66
C MET A 5 -9.57 60.13 -45.15
N ASN A 6 -8.59 59.28 -44.86
CA ASN A 6 -8.67 57.83 -45.01
C ASN A 6 -9.50 57.25 -43.85
N ASN A 7 -10.78 56.94 -44.10
CA ASN A 7 -11.65 56.25 -43.16
C ASN A 7 -11.28 54.76 -43.10
N ARG A 8 -10.48 54.36 -42.09
CA ARG A 8 -10.16 52.96 -41.79
C ARG A 8 -11.34 52.31 -41.07
N TYR A 9 -12.18 51.59 -41.82
CA TYR A 9 -13.21 50.73 -41.24
C TYR A 9 -12.55 49.56 -40.48
N SER A 10 -12.64 49.58 -39.16
CA SER A 10 -12.20 48.49 -38.29
C SER A 10 -13.40 47.57 -38.04
N PRO A 11 -13.40 46.31 -38.51
CA PRO A 11 -14.53 45.42 -38.31
C PRO A 11 -14.56 44.96 -36.85
N THR A 12 -15.60 45.38 -36.13
CA THR A 12 -15.91 44.88 -34.78
C THR A 12 -16.22 43.38 -34.86
N GLN A 13 -15.35 42.53 -34.31
CA GLN A 13 -15.65 41.11 -34.15
C GLN A 13 -16.84 40.97 -33.21
N ARG A 14 -17.94 40.41 -33.72
CA ARG A 14 -19.12 40.10 -32.89
C ARG A 14 -18.74 38.98 -31.94
N ALA A 15 -18.78 39.22 -30.64
CA ALA A 15 -18.69 38.15 -29.65
C ALA A 15 -19.94 37.27 -29.79
N SER A 16 -19.76 36.06 -30.31
CA SER A 16 -20.82 35.06 -30.34
C SER A 16 -20.98 34.52 -28.91
N GLY A 17 -22.10 34.86 -28.25
CA GLY A 17 -22.44 34.28 -26.95
C GLY A 17 -22.91 32.83 -27.08
N PHE A 18 -22.65 32.02 -26.06
CA PHE A 18 -23.18 30.66 -25.93
C PHE A 18 -24.71 30.71 -25.74
N THR A 19 -25.44 29.76 -26.33
CA THR A 19 -26.91 29.70 -26.16
C THR A 19 -27.29 28.93 -24.89
N LEU A 20 -28.43 29.27 -24.26
CA LEU A 20 -28.92 28.54 -23.09
C LEU A 20 -29.20 27.07 -23.40
N ILE A 21 -29.69 26.77 -24.60
CA ILE A 21 -29.98 25.40 -25.02
C ILE A 21 -28.71 24.56 -25.13
N GLU A 22 -27.61 25.15 -25.59
CA GLU A 22 -26.32 24.46 -25.73
C GLU A 22 -25.74 24.09 -24.35
N LEU A 23 -25.88 24.98 -23.36
CA LEU A 23 -25.53 24.66 -21.97
C LEU A 23 -26.41 23.54 -21.41
N VAL A 24 -27.72 23.59 -21.65
CA VAL A 24 -28.68 22.59 -21.13
C VAL A 24 -28.41 21.20 -21.74
N VAL A 25 -28.16 21.12 -23.04
CA VAL A 25 -27.85 19.85 -23.70
C VAL A 25 -26.54 19.26 -23.15
N VAL A 26 -25.52 20.10 -22.92
CA VAL A 26 -24.24 19.64 -22.36
C VAL A 26 -24.41 19.01 -20.98
N ILE A 27 -25.15 19.65 -20.05
CA ILE A 27 -25.35 19.08 -18.71
C ILE A 27 -26.20 17.80 -18.74
N ILE A 28 -27.15 17.67 -19.68
CA ILE A 28 -27.93 16.45 -19.87
C ILE A 28 -27.03 15.31 -20.33
N VAL A 29 -26.18 15.56 -21.33
CA VAL A 29 -25.23 14.55 -21.84
C VAL A 29 -24.25 14.15 -20.73
N LEU A 30 -23.68 15.11 -20.00
CA LEU A 30 -22.80 14.83 -18.86
C LEU A 30 -23.52 14.03 -17.76
N GLY A 31 -24.80 14.31 -17.51
CA GLY A 31 -25.62 13.56 -16.54
C GLY A 31 -25.78 12.09 -16.91
N ILE A 32 -26.08 11.79 -18.18
CA ILE A 32 -26.22 10.40 -18.67
C ILE A 32 -24.87 9.67 -18.57
N LEU A 33 -23.78 10.32 -18.99
CA LEU A 33 -22.44 9.73 -18.92
C LEU A 33 -22.03 9.43 -17.47
N ALA A 34 -22.34 10.32 -16.54
CA ALA A 34 -22.01 10.14 -15.13
C ALA A 34 -22.73 8.92 -14.51
N VAL A 35 -24.01 8.72 -14.83
CA VAL A 35 -24.79 7.58 -14.30
C VAL A 35 -24.24 6.23 -14.76
N ILE A 36 -23.76 6.14 -16.02
CA ILE A 36 -23.18 4.90 -16.56
C ILE A 36 -21.76 4.67 -16.03
N ALA A 37 -20.96 5.73 -15.89
CA ALA A 37 -19.54 5.62 -15.52
C ALA A 37 -19.32 5.34 -14.03
N LEU A 38 -20.16 5.87 -13.14
CA LEU A 38 -19.98 5.77 -11.69
C LEU A 38 -19.91 4.33 -11.14
N PRO A 39 -20.82 3.39 -11.48
CA PRO A 39 -20.72 2.02 -10.96
C PRO A 39 -19.45 1.30 -11.43
N GLN A 40 -19.05 1.51 -12.69
CA GLN A 40 -17.82 0.92 -13.22
C GLN A 40 -16.58 1.48 -12.52
N PHE A 41 -16.56 2.79 -12.22
CA PHE A 41 -15.44 3.41 -11.52
C PHE A 41 -15.22 2.84 -10.12
N ILE A 42 -16.30 2.55 -9.39
CA ILE A 42 -16.22 1.94 -8.05
C ILE A 42 -15.59 0.54 -8.14
N ASN A 43 -16.04 -0.29 -9.08
CA ASN A 43 -15.50 -1.64 -9.26
C ASN A 43 -14.00 -1.61 -9.60
N ILE A 44 -13.58 -0.75 -10.53
CA ILE A 44 -12.15 -0.60 -10.91
C ILE A 44 -11.31 -0.17 -9.71
N LYS A 45 -11.83 0.75 -8.87
CA LYS A 45 -11.12 1.19 -7.66
C LYS A 45 -10.91 0.02 -6.71
N GLN A 46 -11.94 -0.78 -6.47
CA GLN A 46 -11.89 -1.95 -5.60
C GLN A 46 -10.94 -3.02 -6.15
N ASP A 47 -11.02 -3.34 -7.44
CA ASP A 47 -10.11 -4.29 -8.10
C ASP A 47 -8.65 -3.82 -8.00
N ALA A 48 -8.40 -2.52 -8.14
CA ALA A 48 -7.06 -1.95 -7.99
C ALA A 48 -6.54 -2.06 -6.53
N GLN A 49 -7.41 -1.88 -5.54
CA GLN A 49 -7.06 -2.09 -4.13
C GLN A 49 -6.73 -3.56 -3.85
N ILE A 50 -7.56 -4.49 -4.34
CA ILE A 50 -7.32 -5.94 -4.23
C ILE A 50 -5.96 -6.30 -4.82
N SER A 51 -5.68 -5.89 -6.07
CA SER A 51 -4.41 -6.16 -6.72
C SER A 51 -3.21 -5.56 -5.98
N THR A 52 -3.38 -4.38 -5.37
CA THR A 52 -2.33 -3.74 -4.55
C THR A 52 -2.03 -4.56 -3.29
N VAL A 53 -3.06 -5.04 -2.61
CA VAL A 53 -2.90 -5.85 -1.39
C VAL A 53 -2.29 -7.22 -1.73
N GLU A 54 -2.71 -7.86 -2.81
CA GLU A 54 -2.11 -9.11 -3.31
C GLU A 54 -0.63 -8.93 -3.67
N GLY A 55 -0.29 -7.84 -4.39
CA GLY A 55 1.10 -7.53 -4.72
C GLY A 55 1.97 -7.30 -3.48
N THR A 56 1.44 -6.55 -2.50
CA THR A 56 2.14 -6.29 -1.24
C THR A 56 2.30 -7.57 -0.41
N GLY A 57 1.26 -8.39 -0.32
CA GLY A 57 1.27 -9.66 0.39
C GLY A 57 2.25 -10.66 -0.24
N GLY A 58 2.29 -10.74 -1.57
CA GLY A 58 3.26 -11.55 -2.31
C GLY A 58 4.70 -11.08 -2.10
N ALA A 59 4.95 -9.76 -2.11
CA ALA A 59 6.26 -9.20 -1.81
C ALA A 59 6.69 -9.48 -0.36
N PHE A 60 5.77 -9.35 0.59
CA PHE A 60 6.01 -9.66 2.00
C PHE A 60 6.34 -11.15 2.18
N ALA A 61 5.57 -12.05 1.57
CA ALA A 61 5.83 -13.50 1.57
C ALA A 61 7.21 -13.85 1.00
N ALA A 62 7.57 -13.25 -0.14
CA ALA A 62 8.88 -13.44 -0.76
C ALA A 62 10.01 -12.96 0.15
N GLY A 63 9.83 -11.81 0.81
CA GLY A 63 10.77 -11.27 1.79
C GLY A 63 10.96 -12.22 2.98
N ILE A 64 9.87 -12.65 3.62
CA ILE A 64 9.92 -13.61 4.73
C ILE A 64 10.67 -14.88 4.33
N LYS A 65 10.41 -15.39 3.12
CA LYS A 65 11.12 -16.57 2.62
C LYS A 65 12.61 -16.31 2.37
N LEU A 66 12.97 -15.13 1.85
CA LEU A 66 14.35 -14.74 1.64
C LEU A 66 15.13 -14.71 2.97
N ALA A 67 14.54 -14.17 4.03
CA ALA A 67 15.14 -14.16 5.37
C ALA A 67 15.41 -15.59 5.88
N ASN A 68 14.44 -16.50 5.72
CA ASN A 68 14.61 -17.91 6.08
C ASN A 68 15.71 -18.61 5.25
N VAL A 69 15.76 -18.35 3.94
CA VAL A 69 16.84 -18.87 3.07
C VAL A 69 18.19 -18.32 3.51
N LYS A 70 18.28 -17.04 3.88
CA LYS A 70 19.51 -16.44 4.42
C LYS A 70 19.94 -17.15 5.70
N TRP A 71 19.03 -17.33 6.65
CA TRP A 71 19.27 -18.03 7.91
C TRP A 71 19.78 -19.47 7.67
N ALA A 72 19.11 -20.22 6.78
CA ALA A 72 19.49 -21.58 6.42
C ALA A 72 20.85 -21.64 5.70
N SER A 73 21.13 -20.70 4.79
CA SER A 73 22.39 -20.65 4.02
C SER A 73 23.62 -20.43 4.90
N LYS A 74 23.43 -19.80 6.07
CA LYS A 74 24.47 -19.59 7.08
C LYS A 74 24.65 -20.79 8.01
N GLY A 75 23.83 -21.84 7.85
CA GLY A 75 23.89 -23.05 8.67
C GLY A 75 23.36 -22.87 10.08
N HIS A 76 22.51 -21.87 10.32
CA HIS A 76 21.89 -21.67 11.63
C HIS A 76 20.83 -22.73 11.92
N SER A 77 20.67 -23.05 13.20
CA SER A 77 19.71 -24.05 13.70
C SER A 77 18.94 -23.60 14.95
N GLY A 78 18.92 -22.29 15.20
CA GLY A 78 18.26 -21.67 16.34
C GLY A 78 18.14 -20.15 16.16
N PRO A 79 17.82 -19.43 17.24
CA PRO A 79 17.70 -17.98 17.22
C PRO A 79 18.94 -17.28 16.68
N VAL A 80 18.75 -16.25 15.87
CA VAL A 80 19.83 -15.40 15.36
C VAL A 80 19.39 -13.95 15.49
N ASP A 81 20.17 -13.18 16.23
CA ASP A 81 19.98 -11.75 16.40
C ASP A 81 20.70 -10.99 15.27
N ASN A 82 20.09 -9.91 14.77
CA ASN A 82 20.66 -9.02 13.76
C ASN A 82 21.16 -9.74 12.48
N LEU A 83 20.42 -10.73 11.98
CA LEU A 83 20.76 -11.39 10.72
C LEU A 83 20.61 -10.41 9.55
N GLN A 84 21.72 -10.11 8.86
CA GLN A 84 21.71 -9.30 7.65
C GLN A 84 21.02 -10.02 6.47
N VAL A 85 19.76 -9.69 6.19
CA VAL A 85 18.99 -10.30 5.10
C VAL A 85 19.36 -9.68 3.76
N TYR A 86 19.29 -8.36 3.65
CA TYR A 86 19.61 -7.59 2.45
C TYR A 86 20.36 -6.30 2.82
N ASP A 87 21.03 -5.67 1.85
CA ASP A 87 21.85 -4.47 2.05
C ASP A 87 22.99 -4.68 3.09
N GLY A 88 23.57 -3.59 3.61
CA GLY A 88 24.55 -3.60 4.70
C GLY A 88 24.28 -2.54 5.77
N GLY A 89 25.05 -2.58 6.86
CA GLY A 89 24.86 -1.69 8.01
C GLY A 89 23.66 -2.11 8.87
N ASN A 90 22.94 -1.14 9.43
CA ASN A 90 21.81 -1.39 10.34
C ASN A 90 20.47 -1.62 9.60
N SER A 91 20.42 -1.39 8.29
CA SER A 91 19.25 -1.63 7.47
C SER A 91 19.17 -3.11 7.07
N GLY A 92 17.97 -3.68 6.99
CA GLY A 92 17.78 -5.07 6.55
C GLY A 92 18.26 -6.15 7.51
N GLN A 93 18.52 -5.79 8.77
CA GLN A 93 18.79 -6.72 9.85
C GLN A 93 17.49 -7.20 10.48
N LEU A 94 17.34 -8.51 10.65
CA LEU A 94 16.17 -9.11 11.28
C LEU A 94 16.61 -10.08 12.36
N ASP A 95 15.86 -10.07 13.46
CA ASP A 95 16.00 -11.08 14.49
C ASP A 95 15.13 -12.28 14.09
N ILE A 96 15.78 -13.42 14.00
CA ILE A 96 15.20 -14.68 13.56
C ILE A 96 14.93 -15.54 14.78
N ASN A 97 13.70 -16.03 14.91
CA ASN A 97 13.31 -16.89 16.02
C ASN A 97 13.91 -18.30 15.92
N GLN A 98 13.60 -19.14 16.91
CA GLN A 98 14.08 -20.53 16.97
C GLN A 98 13.69 -21.41 15.78
N TRP A 99 12.66 -21.01 15.01
CA TRP A 99 12.17 -21.76 13.84
C TRP A 99 12.76 -21.27 12.51
N GLY A 100 13.64 -20.27 12.55
CA GLY A 100 14.27 -19.74 11.33
C GLY A 100 13.43 -18.69 10.61
N TRP A 101 12.47 -18.06 11.29
CA TRP A 101 11.58 -17.04 10.71
C TRP A 101 11.74 -15.66 11.37
N PRO A 102 11.55 -14.56 10.61
CA PRO A 102 11.60 -13.21 11.14
C PRO A 102 10.61 -12.98 12.29
N ALA A 103 11.12 -12.50 13.42
CA ALA A 103 10.32 -12.19 14.60
C ALA A 103 10.20 -10.69 14.84
N GLN A 104 11.30 -9.95 14.71
CA GLN A 104 11.36 -8.51 14.95
C GLN A 104 12.62 -7.90 14.31
N ASN A 105 12.81 -6.60 14.52
CA ASN A 105 14.07 -5.88 14.32
C ASN A 105 14.18 -4.80 15.42
N TYR A 106 14.76 -5.15 16.57
CA TYR A 106 14.97 -4.21 17.67
C TYR A 106 16.30 -4.45 18.40
N PRO A 107 17.05 -3.39 18.73
CA PRO A 107 18.05 -3.48 19.79
C PRO A 107 17.39 -3.39 21.17
N PRO A 108 18.00 -3.94 22.25
CA PRO A 108 19.26 -4.70 22.29
C PRO A 108 19.08 -6.20 22.01
N PHE A 109 20.19 -6.94 21.98
CA PHE A 109 20.23 -8.41 21.75
C PHE A 109 19.17 -9.17 22.56
N GLU A 110 18.41 -10.02 21.88
CA GLU A 110 17.53 -10.99 22.49
C GLU A 110 18.00 -12.43 22.21
N ALA A 111 18.18 -13.21 23.27
CA ALA A 111 18.61 -14.61 23.11
C ALA A 111 17.57 -15.49 22.39
N SER A 112 16.29 -15.11 22.50
CA SER A 112 15.16 -15.84 21.92
C SER A 112 14.11 -14.87 21.38
N PRO A 113 14.36 -14.23 20.21
CA PRO A 113 13.45 -13.27 19.61
C PRO A 113 12.10 -13.93 19.29
N ARG A 114 11.01 -13.23 19.59
CA ARG A 114 9.63 -13.69 19.34
C ARG A 114 8.80 -12.56 18.80
N LEU A 115 7.87 -12.90 17.91
CA LEU A 115 6.84 -11.98 17.46
C LEU A 115 5.72 -12.02 18.50
N ASN A 116 5.74 -11.11 19.47
CA ASN A 116 4.91 -11.19 20.66
C ASN A 116 4.11 -9.92 20.96
N ASN A 117 4.28 -8.88 20.13
CA ASN A 117 3.52 -7.65 20.23
C ASN A 117 3.39 -6.96 18.85
N THR A 118 2.55 -5.91 18.78
CA THR A 118 2.29 -5.20 17.52
C THR A 118 3.51 -4.42 17.00
N ASN A 119 4.42 -3.99 17.87
CA ASN A 119 5.65 -3.32 17.44
C ASN A 119 6.58 -4.27 16.70
N ASP A 120 6.61 -5.55 17.08
CA ASP A 120 7.35 -6.60 16.38
C ASP A 120 6.78 -6.79 14.97
N CYS A 121 5.44 -6.92 14.86
CA CYS A 121 4.74 -6.98 13.57
C CYS A 121 5.15 -5.84 12.64
N MET A 122 5.11 -4.61 13.16
CA MET A 122 5.49 -3.44 12.38
C MET A 122 6.99 -3.40 12.04
N SER A 123 7.87 -3.87 12.93
CA SER A 123 9.30 -3.92 12.67
C SER A 123 9.65 -4.90 11.56
N VAL A 124 9.04 -6.08 11.55
CA VAL A 124 9.19 -7.07 10.47
C VAL A 124 8.67 -6.50 9.16
N TRP A 125 7.47 -5.89 9.16
CA TRP A 125 6.89 -5.24 7.98
C TRP A 125 7.80 -4.18 7.37
N ARG A 126 8.27 -3.24 8.18
CA ARG A 126 9.12 -2.13 7.73
C ARG A 126 10.49 -2.59 7.28
N THR A 127 10.98 -3.71 7.82
CA THR A 127 12.31 -4.22 7.49
C THR A 127 12.26 -5.15 6.30
N ILE A 128 11.27 -6.02 6.16
CA ILE A 128 11.32 -7.04 5.09
C ILE A 128 11.01 -6.46 3.71
N LEU A 129 10.23 -5.37 3.66
CA LEU A 129 9.85 -4.69 2.43
C LEU A 129 10.81 -3.52 2.16
N LEU A 130 11.48 -3.52 1.01
CA LEU A 130 12.42 -2.46 0.61
C LEU A 130 11.76 -1.07 0.49
N ASP A 131 10.51 -1.05 0.02
CA ASP A 131 9.66 0.14 -0.06
C ASP A 131 8.33 -0.16 0.64
N ALA A 132 8.41 -0.33 1.96
CA ALA A 132 7.27 -0.75 2.76
C ALA A 132 6.15 0.31 2.74
N PRO A 133 4.90 -0.05 2.38
CA PRO A 133 3.76 0.81 2.63
C PRO A 133 3.70 1.18 4.11
N LYS A 134 3.39 2.44 4.42
CA LYS A 134 3.36 2.95 5.80
C LYS A 134 2.41 2.09 6.63
N VAL A 135 2.92 1.58 7.75
CA VAL A 135 2.17 0.77 8.72
C VAL A 135 2.12 1.46 10.08
N SER A 136 0.97 1.40 10.75
CA SER A 136 0.79 1.90 12.12
C SER A 136 -0.16 0.98 12.93
N THR A 137 -0.54 1.41 14.13
CA THR A 137 -1.61 0.78 14.93
C THR A 137 -2.97 1.44 14.74
N SER A 138 -3.04 2.53 13.97
CA SER A 138 -4.24 3.34 13.75
C SER A 138 -5.09 2.78 12.61
N ALA A 139 -6.41 2.88 12.76
CA ALA A 139 -7.36 2.58 11.70
C ALA A 139 -7.59 3.78 10.75
N ASP A 140 -6.99 4.94 11.04
CA ASP A 140 -7.12 6.13 10.21
C ASP A 140 -6.30 5.97 8.92
N VAL A 141 -6.98 6.16 7.78
CA VAL A 141 -6.38 6.14 6.44
C VAL A 141 -5.38 7.28 6.24
N ALA A 142 -5.50 8.38 7.00
CA ALA A 142 -4.54 9.48 6.97
C ALA A 142 -3.21 9.12 7.66
N ASP A 143 -3.25 8.19 8.63
CA ASP A 143 -2.08 7.81 9.40
C ASP A 143 -1.20 6.80 8.66
N SER A 144 -1.81 5.78 8.04
CA SER A 144 -1.08 4.69 7.40
C SER A 144 -1.93 3.93 6.39
N VAL A 145 -1.25 3.28 5.43
CA VAL A 145 -1.89 2.38 4.44
C VAL A 145 -2.35 1.09 5.12
N TYR A 146 -1.51 0.54 6.00
CA TYR A 146 -1.82 -0.68 6.74
C TYR A 146 -1.88 -0.44 8.25
N ARG A 147 -2.78 -1.15 8.93
CA ARG A 147 -2.82 -1.27 10.38
C ARG A 147 -2.31 -2.64 10.80
N ALA A 148 -1.24 -2.68 11.57
CA ALA A 148 -0.72 -3.90 12.18
C ALA A 148 -1.50 -4.26 13.45
N THR A 149 -1.72 -5.55 13.65
CA THR A 149 -2.30 -6.10 14.88
C THR A 149 -1.63 -7.42 15.19
N TYR A 150 -1.14 -7.57 16.42
CA TYR A 150 -0.77 -8.86 16.98
C TYR A 150 -2.04 -9.58 17.43
N ILE A 151 -2.36 -10.72 16.80
CA ILE A 151 -3.66 -11.40 16.96
C ILE A 151 -3.59 -12.67 17.80
N SER A 152 -2.43 -13.31 17.85
CA SER A 152 -2.16 -14.53 18.59
C SER A 152 -0.64 -14.66 18.77
N PRO A 153 -0.15 -15.53 19.67
CA PRO A 153 1.28 -15.82 19.77
C PRO A 153 1.92 -16.06 18.42
N ASP A 154 2.94 -15.26 18.10
CA ASP A 154 3.75 -15.35 16.88
C ASP A 154 3.02 -14.97 15.58
N GLN A 155 1.82 -14.37 15.68
CA GLN A 155 0.94 -14.09 14.56
C GLN A 155 0.56 -12.61 14.44
N CYS A 156 0.74 -12.07 13.23
CA CYS A 156 0.34 -10.72 12.87
C CYS A 156 -0.77 -10.74 11.80
N LYS A 157 -1.64 -9.74 11.87
CA LYS A 157 -2.54 -9.37 10.78
C LYS A 157 -2.34 -7.90 10.43
N PHE A 158 -2.19 -7.60 9.15
CA PHE A 158 -2.03 -6.27 8.59
C PHE A 158 -3.28 -5.94 7.78
N PHE A 159 -4.16 -5.11 8.33
CA PHE A 159 -5.40 -4.69 7.66
C PHE A 159 -5.12 -3.52 6.72
N PHE A 160 -5.69 -3.54 5.53
CA PHE A 160 -5.65 -2.41 4.61
C PHE A 160 -6.65 -1.34 5.09
N ASN A 161 -6.18 -0.15 5.47
CA ASN A 161 -7.04 0.82 6.16
C ASN A 161 -8.19 1.35 5.29
N GLU A 162 -7.99 1.47 3.97
CA GLU A 162 -9.04 1.97 3.06
C GLU A 162 -10.17 0.94 2.85
N LEU A 163 -9.85 -0.36 2.93
CA LEU A 163 -10.82 -1.46 2.85
C LEU A 163 -10.41 -2.59 3.81
N PRO A 164 -10.85 -2.54 5.09
CA PRO A 164 -10.35 -3.45 6.13
C PRO A 164 -10.73 -4.94 5.98
N ALA A 165 -11.61 -5.28 5.02
CA ALA A 165 -11.83 -6.66 4.61
C ALA A 165 -10.55 -7.27 4.02
N LEU A 166 -9.77 -6.46 3.30
CA LEU A 166 -8.49 -6.91 2.74
C LEU A 166 -7.39 -6.90 3.81
N SER A 167 -6.61 -7.97 3.86
CA SER A 167 -5.55 -8.07 4.86
C SER A 167 -4.42 -9.03 4.47
N ILE A 168 -3.29 -8.89 5.14
CA ILE A 168 -2.16 -9.81 5.03
C ILE A 168 -1.91 -10.42 6.40
N TYR A 169 -1.83 -11.73 6.46
CA TYR A 169 -1.57 -12.49 7.67
C TYR A 169 -0.17 -13.10 7.63
N TYR A 170 0.49 -13.13 8.79
CA TYR A 170 1.82 -13.71 8.95
C TYR A 170 1.89 -14.56 10.22
N ASP A 171 2.37 -15.80 10.08
CA ASP A 171 2.69 -16.71 11.19
C ASP A 171 4.21 -16.95 11.23
N SER A 172 4.87 -16.43 12.26
CA SER A 172 6.32 -16.60 12.41
C SER A 172 6.73 -17.97 12.95
N ARG A 173 5.81 -18.88 13.26
CA ARG A 173 6.14 -20.25 13.70
C ARG A 173 6.54 -21.14 12.54
N ASP A 174 5.95 -20.90 11.37
CA ASP A 174 6.18 -21.69 10.16
C ASP A 174 6.46 -20.85 8.90
N GLY A 175 6.45 -19.53 9.02
CA GLY A 175 6.75 -18.60 7.93
C GLY A 175 5.59 -18.38 6.97
N THR A 176 4.39 -18.87 7.29
CA THR A 176 3.22 -18.75 6.43
C THR A 176 2.81 -17.30 6.30
N VAL A 177 2.62 -16.87 5.06
CA VAL A 177 1.98 -15.59 4.72
C VAL A 177 0.77 -15.88 3.85
N THR A 178 -0.40 -15.40 4.26
CA THR A 178 -1.63 -15.48 3.47
C THR A 178 -2.18 -14.08 3.24
N THR A 179 -2.75 -13.85 2.07
CA THR A 179 -3.42 -12.60 1.74
C THR A 179 -4.90 -12.87 1.61
N ASP A 180 -5.68 -12.11 2.36
CA ASP A 180 -7.14 -12.07 2.28
C ASP A 180 -7.52 -10.99 1.26
N SER A 181 -7.90 -11.44 0.07
CA SER A 181 -8.28 -10.59 -1.06
C SER A 181 -9.78 -10.56 -1.34
N ASP A 182 -10.60 -11.23 -0.50
CA ASP A 182 -12.04 -11.23 -0.65
C ASP A 182 -12.66 -10.03 0.10
N PRO A 183 -13.20 -9.03 -0.61
CA PRO A 183 -13.81 -7.87 0.02
C PRO A 183 -15.13 -8.17 0.77
N GLU A 184 -15.70 -9.37 0.59
CA GLU A 184 -16.99 -9.79 1.18
C GLU A 184 -16.83 -10.83 2.31
N SER A 185 -15.60 -11.09 2.78
CA SER A 185 -15.31 -12.07 3.83
C SER A 185 -15.76 -11.69 5.24
#